data_AF-A0AA96XMP3-F1
#
_entry.id   AF-A0AA96XMP3-F1
#
_cell.length_a   1.000
_cell.length_b   1.000
_cell.length_c   1.000
_cell.angle_alpha   90.00
_cell.angle_beta   90.00
_cell.angle_gamma   90.00
#
_symmetry.space_group_name_H-M   'P 1'
#
loop_
_entity.id
_entity.type
_entity.pdbx_description
1 polymer ?
#
loop_
_entity_poly.entity_id
_entity_poly.type
_entity_poly.pdbx_seq_one_letter_code
_entity_poly.pdbx_strand_id
1 'polypeptide(L)' 'MAPPFDFLQRAYLPLVRRMGPSVEATLERAGFFPAGGGRFRVDVRPAPLKPLHLLERGAWSAGI' A
#
# COMPACT_ATOMS: atom_id res chain seq x y z
N MET A 1 5.82 -10.22 -13.77
CA MET A 1 6.48 -9.20 -12.92
C MET A 1 5.43 -8.61 -11.99
N ALA A 2 5.75 -8.38 -10.72
CA ALA A 2 4.83 -7.82 -9.72
C ALA A 2 5.50 -6.65 -9.00
N PRO A 3 4.74 -5.65 -8.50
CA PRO A 3 5.32 -4.57 -7.70
C PRO A 3 5.90 -5.10 -6.38
N PRO A 4 6.99 -4.50 -5.87
CA PRO A 4 7.56 -4.89 -4.57
C PRO A 4 6.62 -4.51 -3.42
N PHE A 5 6.84 -5.10 -2.26
CA PHE A 5 6.06 -4.80 -1.05
C PHE A 5 6.09 -3.30 -0.68
N ASP A 6 7.23 -2.61 -0.88
CA ASP A 6 7.33 -1.18 -0.60
C ASP A 6 6.38 -0.32 -1.43
N PHE A 7 6.07 -0.72 -2.68
CA PHE A 7 5.07 -0.02 -3.49
C PHE A 7 3.69 -0.13 -2.84
N LEU A 8 3.32 -1.32 -2.38
CA LEU A 8 2.08 -1.55 -1.66
C LEU A 8 2.02 -0.65 -0.41
N GLN A 9 3.06 -0.69 0.42
CA GLN A 9 3.10 0.00 1.70
C GLN A 9 3.13 1.53 1.57
N ARG A 10 3.94 2.07 0.65
CA ARG A 10 4.29 3.49 0.59
C ARG A 10 3.49 4.29 -0.44
N ALA A 11 3.01 3.64 -1.50
CA ALA A 11 2.30 4.33 -2.59
C ALA A 11 0.82 3.95 -2.63
N TYR A 12 0.50 2.66 -2.60
CA TYR A 12 -0.86 2.18 -2.84
C TYR A 12 -1.77 2.27 -1.60
N LEU A 13 -1.36 1.67 -0.48
CA LEU A 13 -2.19 1.62 0.73
C LEU A 13 -2.52 3.01 1.31
N PRO A 14 -1.65 4.04 1.25
CA PRO A 14 -2.05 5.40 1.62
C PRO A 14 -3.25 5.92 0.81
N LEU A 15 -3.38 5.57 -0.47
CA LEU A 15 -4.54 5.94 -1.28
C LEU A 15 -5.78 5.17 -0.88
N VAL A 16 -5.66 3.87 -0.59
CA VAL A 16 -6.77 3.04 -0.09
C VAL A 16 -7.30 3.59 1.24
N ARG A 17 -6.41 4.03 2.14
CA ARG A 17 -6.79 4.68 3.40
C ARG A 17 -7.58 5.98 3.17
N ARG A 18 -7.22 6.77 2.15
CA ARG A 18 -7.98 7.97 1.76
C ARG A 18 -9.39 7.66 1.26
N MET A 19 -9.64 6.44 0.78
CA MET A 19 -10.98 6.01 0.37
C MET A 19 -11.87 5.62 1.56
N GLY A 20 -11.31 5.40 2.76
CA GLY A 20 -12.09 5.08 3.96
C GLY A 20 -11.50 4.00 4.87
N PRO A 21 -11.21 2.78 4.38
CA PRO A 21 -10.80 1.68 5.24
C PRO A 21 -9.41 1.90 5.84
N SER A 22 -9.23 1.47 7.09
CA SER A 22 -7.89 1.38 7.67
C SER A 22 -7.25 0.08 7.20
N VAL A 23 -6.15 0.18 6.46
CA VAL A 23 -5.40 -0.98 5.96
C VAL A 23 -3.93 -0.84 6.34
N GLU A 24 -3.39 -1.85 7.01
CA GLU A 24 -1.98 -1.92 7.40
C GLU A 24 -1.38 -3.19 6.82
N ALA A 25 -0.16 -3.10 6.30
CA ALA A 25 0.58 -4.24 5.80
C ALA A 25 1.93 -4.31 6.50
N THR A 26 2.32 -5.52 6.91
CA THR A 26 3.59 -5.80 7.60
C THR A 26 4.33 -6.88 6.84
N LEU A 27 5.55 -6.59 6.39
CA LEU A 27 6.42 -7.60 5.79
C LEU A 27 7.02 -8.48 6.89
N GLU A 28 6.62 -9.75 6.91
CA GLU A 28 7.11 -10.71 7.89
C GLU A 28 8.41 -11.37 7.41
N ARG A 29 8.53 -11.60 6.10
CA ARG A 29 9.72 -12.17 5.47
C ARG A 29 9.82 -11.72 4.02
N ALA A 30 10.94 -11.12 3.63
CA ALA A 30 11.24 -10.86 2.23
C ALA A 30 11.46 -12.19 1.47
N GLY A 31 10.95 -12.27 0.24
CA GLY A 31 11.16 -13.41 -0.64
C GLY A 31 11.62 -12.94 -2.00
N PHE A 32 12.69 -13.53 -2.51
CA PHE A 32 13.30 -13.15 -3.78
C PHE A 32 13.28 -14.34 -4.74
N PHE A 33 13.12 -14.05 -6.03
CA PHE A 33 13.18 -15.07 -7.08
C PHE A 33 14.55 -15.78 -7.09
N PRO A 34 14.65 -17.08 -7.40
CA PRO A 34 13.56 -18.00 -7.77
C PRO A 34 12.91 -18.72 -6.59
N ALA A 35 13.65 -18.90 -5.49
CA ALA A 35 13.19 -19.69 -4.34
C ALA A 35 11.95 -19.09 -3.65
N GLY A 36 11.81 -17.76 -3.71
CA GLY A 36 10.66 -17.06 -3.16
C GLY A 36 10.59 -17.18 -1.64
N GLY A 37 9.45 -17.65 -1.13
CA GLY A 37 9.22 -17.80 0.31
C GLY A 37 8.87 -16.52 1.05
N GLY A 38 8.58 -15.41 0.36
CA GLY A 38 8.14 -14.18 1.01
C GLY A 38 6.83 -14.36 1.78
N ARG A 39 6.62 -13.56 2.83
CA ARG A 39 5.40 -13.53 3.63
C ARG A 39 5.15 -12.12 4.15
N PHE A 40 3.91 -11.68 4.06
CA PHE A 40 3.46 -10.45 4.70
C PHE A 40 2.03 -10.65 5.20
N ARG A 41 1.66 -9.86 6.21
CA ARG A 41 0.32 -9.82 6.78
C ARG A 41 -0.34 -8.50 6.41
N VAL A 42 -1.65 -8.55 6.16
CA VAL A 42 -2.46 -7.36 5.92
C VAL A 42 -3.62 -7.38 6.91
N ASP A 43 -3.72 -6.32 7.71
CA ASP A 43 -4.82 -6.09 8.64
C ASP A 43 -5.76 -5.06 8.02
N VAL A 44 -7.04 -5.43 7.89
CA VAL A 44 -8.07 -4.59 7.25
C VAL A 44 -9.19 -4.34 8.25
N ARG A 45 -9.45 -3.05 8.53
CA ARG A 45 -10.67 -2.60 9.20
C ARG A 45 -11.60 -2.02 8.14
N PRO A 46 -12.74 -2.68 7.84
CA PRO A 46 -13.63 -2.26 6.77
C PRO A 46 -14.37 -0.96 7.09
N ALA A 47 -14.68 -0.20 6.04
CA ALA A 47 -15.49 1.02 6.08
C ALA A 47 -16.15 1.24 4.71
N PRO A 48 -17.24 2.02 4.61
CA PRO A 48 -17.78 2.45 3.32
C PRO A 48 -16.73 3.18 2.50
N LEU A 49 -16.62 2.83 1.22
CA LEU A 49 -15.67 3.46 0.30
C LEU A 49 -16.22 4.81 -0.21
N LYS A 50 -15.32 5.78 -0.33
CA LYS A 50 -15.55 7.07 -0.97
C LYS A 50 -14.76 7.15 -2.29
N PRO A 51 -15.31 7.77 -3.34
CA PRO A 51 -14.58 8.03 -4.57
C PRO A 51 -13.29 8.81 -4.32
N LEU A 52 -12.23 8.45 -5.05
CA LEU A 52 -10.94 9.14 -5.00
C LEU A 52 -10.65 9.74 -6.38
N HIS A 53 -10.66 11.07 -6.47
CA HIS A 53 -10.35 11.81 -7.69
C HIS A 53 -8.96 12.43 -7.59
N LEU A 54 -8.00 11.93 -8.38
CA LEU A 54 -6.62 12.42 -8.44
C LEU A 54 -6.32 12.90 -9.86
N LEU A 55 -6.74 14.11 -10.19
CA LEU A 55 -6.58 14.68 -11.54
C LEU A 55 -5.21 15.32 -11.75
N GLU A 56 -4.54 15.68 -10.65
CA GLU A 56 -3.25 16.36 -10.66
C GLU A 56 -2.31 15.71 -9.64
N ARG A 57 -1.00 15.78 -9.91
CA ARG A 57 0.05 15.29 -9.00
C ARG A 57 0.22 16.17 -7.74
N GLY A 58 -0.05 17.46 -7.86
CA GLY A 58 0.23 18.47 -6.82
C GLY A 58 1.70 18.92 -6.76
N ALA A 59 2.01 19.86 -5.86
CA ALA A 59 3.38 20.30 -5.60
C ALA A 59 4.21 19.18 -4.94
N TRP A 60 5.54 19.21 -5.11
CA TRP A 60 6.41 18.31 -4.36
C TRP A 60 6.32 18.64 -2.87
N SER A 61 6.11 17.61 -2.05
CA SER A 61 6.22 17.68 -0.61
C SER A 61 7.40 16.81 -0.20
N ALA A 62 8.37 17.38 0.52
CA ALA A 62 9.36 16.60 1.24
C ALA A 62 8.58 15.77 2.28
N GLY A 63 8.62 14.44 2.18
CA GLY A 63 8.04 13.59 3.21
C GLY A 63 8.73 13.85 4.55
N ILE A 64 7.96 13.99 5.63
CA ILE A 64 8.44 13.90 7.01
C ILE A 64 8.93 12.48 7.26
#